data_AF-A0A1I8EAG3-F1
#
_entry.id   AF-A0A1I8EAG3-F1
#
_cell.length_a   1.000
_cell.length_b   1.000
_cell.length_c   1.000
_cell.angle_alpha   90.00
_cell.angle_beta   90.00
_cell.angle_gamma   90.00
#
_symmetry.space_group_name_H-M   'P 1'
#
loop_
_entity.id
_entity.type
_entity.pdbx_description
1 polymer ?
#
loop_
_entity_poly.entity_id
_entity_poly.type
_entity_poly.pdbx_seq_one_letter_code
_entity_poly.pdbx_strand_id
1 'polypeptide(L)'
;MLQITTYLGKRDFIDHGNFVDLIDGMVLIDENYIKENRKITAYLLAAFRYGREDLDVLGLTFRKDLISQTFQVALVYPVDTLHLRPLTRLQERLKKKLGTNAYPFWFQIPTHSASSVTLQPAQGDTGKPCGVDFELKTTVESLEGSSIDKPKKHNSVRLAIRKLTYAPYKNRPQPTIEVTKEFMMSSGSLHLEVSLDKEMYYHGESIAVNVHIQNNSNKTVKKIKACIAQIADICLFTTASYTCEVAKVESTEGFPVGPGATLSKVYSLCPLLSNNKDKRGLALDGQLKHEDTNLASSTTLSSETTKENLGIVVQYKVKVRLNISGPLGGELTAELPFTLTHPKPVESTEELHEQQRTKSLLNNEGLNVDLIQLDTFDLPRVEDEDIIFEDFARLRVQAAIQSDYPFDST
;
A
#
# COMPACT_ATOMS: atom_id res chain seq x y z
N MET A 1 -19.00 -28.28 -9.42
CA MET A 1 -19.82 -27.05 -9.52
C MET A 1 -19.47 -26.19 -8.31
N LEU A 2 -19.20 -24.88 -8.48
CA LEU A 2 -18.82 -23.99 -7.37
C LEU A 2 -20.02 -23.80 -6.43
N GLN A 3 -19.85 -24.06 -5.14
CA GLN A 3 -20.95 -24.02 -4.15
C GLN A 3 -21.25 -22.60 -3.66
N ILE A 4 -20.24 -21.73 -3.68
CA ILE A 4 -20.32 -20.29 -3.39
C ILE A 4 -19.39 -19.55 -4.33
N THR A 5 -19.80 -18.35 -4.77
CA THR A 5 -18.96 -17.47 -5.58
C THR A 5 -18.99 -16.06 -4.98
N THR A 6 -17.82 -15.48 -4.71
CA THR A 6 -17.69 -14.14 -4.12
C THR A 6 -17.25 -13.16 -5.20
N TYR A 7 -17.99 -12.05 -5.33
CA TYR A 7 -17.73 -10.96 -6.26
C TYR A 7 -17.31 -9.70 -5.50
N LEU A 8 -16.25 -9.05 -5.98
CA LEU A 8 -15.75 -7.77 -5.50
C LEU A 8 -15.56 -6.83 -6.69
N GLY A 9 -15.78 -5.53 -6.50
CA GLY A 9 -15.53 -4.54 -7.55
C GLY A 9 -14.06 -4.21 -7.74
N LYS A 10 -13.24 -4.32 -6.67
CA LYS A 10 -11.84 -3.93 -6.66
C LYS A 10 -10.99 -4.91 -5.86
N ARG A 11 -9.69 -5.00 -6.19
CA ARG A 11 -8.69 -5.79 -5.44
C ARG A 11 -7.91 -4.95 -4.42
N ASP A 12 -7.85 -3.64 -4.66
CA ASP A 12 -7.09 -2.67 -3.88
C ASP A 12 -8.06 -1.62 -3.33
N PHE A 13 -8.01 -1.40 -2.02
CA PHE A 13 -8.84 -0.45 -1.27
C PHE A 13 -7.94 0.62 -0.68
N ILE A 14 -8.30 1.88 -0.87
CA ILE A 14 -7.41 2.99 -0.56
C ILE A 14 -7.81 3.63 0.77
N ASP A 15 -6.81 3.87 1.60
CA ASP A 15 -6.90 4.66 2.82
C ASP A 15 -6.55 6.11 2.47
N HIS A 16 -7.55 6.99 2.54
CA HIS A 16 -7.43 8.43 2.26
C HIS A 16 -7.00 9.22 3.50
N GLY A 17 -6.78 8.54 4.63
CA GLY A 17 -6.41 9.12 5.92
C GLY A 17 -7.61 9.51 6.79
N ASN A 18 -8.70 10.01 6.20
CA ASN A 18 -9.95 10.33 6.91
C ASN A 18 -11.04 9.25 6.76
N PHE A 19 -10.98 8.46 5.69
CA PHE A 19 -11.79 7.27 5.50
C PHE A 19 -11.00 6.26 4.66
N VAL A 20 -11.40 4.98 4.75
CA VAL A 20 -10.93 3.92 3.87
C VAL A 20 -12.06 3.55 2.92
N ASP A 21 -11.73 3.26 1.67
CA ASP A 21 -12.70 2.76 0.70
C ASP A 21 -13.51 1.59 1.28
N LEU A 22 -14.82 1.63 1.07
CA LEU A 22 -15.71 0.57 1.51
C LEU A 22 -15.38 -0.72 0.74
N ILE A 23 -15.23 -1.82 1.47
CA ILE A 23 -15.18 -3.14 0.84
C ILE A 23 -16.62 -3.59 0.64
N ASP A 24 -17.13 -3.47 -0.58
CA ASP A 24 -18.45 -3.96 -0.97
C ASP A 24 -18.36 -5.11 -1.97
N GLY A 25 -19.29 -6.04 -1.83
CA GLY A 25 -19.35 -7.19 -2.73
C GLY A 25 -20.66 -7.94 -2.62
N MET A 26 -20.75 -9.01 -3.41
CA MET A 26 -21.89 -9.93 -3.46
C MET A 26 -21.41 -11.37 -3.34
N VAL A 27 -22.16 -12.21 -2.63
CA VAL A 27 -21.96 -13.66 -2.61
C VAL A 27 -23.12 -14.29 -3.36
N LEU A 28 -22.82 -15.03 -4.42
CA LEU A 28 -23.76 -15.90 -5.10
C LEU A 28 -23.74 -17.28 -4.46
N ILE A 29 -24.93 -17.78 -4.13
CA ILE A 29 -25.12 -19.04 -3.41
C ILE A 29 -25.88 -20.00 -4.31
N ASP A 30 -25.44 -21.26 -4.36
CA ASP A 30 -26.18 -22.33 -5.03
C ASP A 30 -27.50 -22.62 -4.30
N GLU A 31 -28.60 -22.78 -5.05
CA GLU A 31 -29.94 -23.08 -4.51
C GLU A 31 -29.98 -24.29 -3.58
N ASN A 32 -29.14 -25.30 -3.84
CA ASN A 32 -29.09 -26.50 -3.01
C ASN A 32 -28.70 -26.18 -1.56
N TYR A 33 -27.79 -25.21 -1.37
CA TYR A 33 -27.31 -24.78 -0.06
C TYR A 33 -28.30 -23.87 0.66
N ILE A 34 -29.09 -23.09 -0.11
CA ILE A 34 -30.18 -22.27 0.43
C ILE A 34 -31.27 -23.17 1.02
N LYS A 35 -31.61 -24.28 0.34
CA LYS A 35 -32.61 -25.27 0.80
C LYS A 35 -32.21 -25.99 2.09
N GLU A 36 -30.91 -26.12 2.33
CA GLU A 36 -30.36 -26.77 3.53
C GLU A 36 -30.21 -25.81 4.73
N ASN A 37 -30.71 -24.57 4.62
CA ASN A 37 -30.64 -23.53 5.67
C ASN A 37 -29.22 -23.28 6.22
N ARG A 38 -28.17 -23.48 5.42
CA ARG A 38 -26.80 -23.29 5.90
C ARG A 38 -26.49 -21.80 6.13
N LYS A 39 -25.73 -21.50 7.18
CA LYS A 39 -25.34 -20.13 7.52
C LYS A 39 -24.14 -19.72 6.68
N ILE A 40 -24.21 -18.56 6.03
CA ILE A 40 -23.10 -18.06 5.19
C ILE A 40 -22.54 -16.79 5.80
N THR A 41 -21.25 -16.83 6.07
CA THR A 41 -20.53 -15.78 6.78
C THR A 41 -19.33 -15.34 5.96
N ALA A 42 -19.19 -14.03 5.78
CA ALA A 42 -18.00 -13.39 5.25
C ALA A 42 -17.15 -12.89 6.42
N TYR A 43 -15.84 -13.04 6.29
CA TYR A 43 -14.85 -12.59 7.26
C TYR A 43 -13.85 -11.70 6.57
N LEU A 44 -13.59 -10.54 7.14
CA LEU A 44 -12.45 -9.69 6.78
C LEU A 44 -11.38 -9.84 7.86
N LEU A 45 -10.23 -10.36 7.46
CA LEU A 45 -9.10 -10.60 8.34
C LEU A 45 -7.89 -9.81 7.86
N ALA A 46 -7.34 -8.96 8.72
CA ALA A 46 -5.99 -8.42 8.55
C ALA A 46 -5.07 -9.09 9.57
N ALA A 47 -4.02 -9.77 9.11
CA ALA A 47 -3.12 -10.50 9.99
C ALA A 47 -1.67 -10.18 9.69
N PHE A 48 -0.91 -9.88 10.74
CA PHE A 48 0.54 -9.87 10.68
C PHE A 48 1.06 -11.30 10.77
N ARG A 49 1.94 -11.68 9.84
CA ARG A 49 2.57 -13.01 9.77
C ARG A 49 4.08 -12.86 9.79
N TYR A 50 4.74 -13.71 10.57
CA TYR A 50 6.19 -13.77 10.71
C TYR A 50 6.63 -15.22 10.89
N GLY A 51 7.67 -15.65 10.17
CA GLY A 51 8.28 -16.98 10.33
C GLY A 51 8.18 -17.89 9.09
N ARG A 52 9.05 -18.91 9.06
CA ARG A 52 9.15 -19.93 7.99
C ARG A 52 8.12 -21.03 8.25
N GLU A 53 7.22 -21.31 7.30
CA GLU A 53 6.24 -22.40 7.44
C GLU A 53 6.90 -23.80 7.38
N ASP A 54 8.15 -23.88 6.92
CA ASP A 54 8.81 -25.14 6.53
C ASP A 54 9.63 -25.80 7.66
N LEU A 55 9.74 -25.18 8.84
CA LEU A 55 10.61 -25.61 9.97
C LEU A 55 9.82 -26.23 11.12
N ASP A 56 8.87 -27.12 10.79
CA ASP A 56 7.83 -27.67 11.67
C ASP A 56 8.32 -28.68 12.74
N VAL A 57 9.55 -28.52 13.26
CA VAL A 57 10.03 -29.29 14.41
C VAL A 57 10.60 -28.39 15.53
N LEU A 58 11.04 -27.15 15.24
CA LEU A 58 11.44 -26.15 16.28
C LEU A 58 11.23 -24.66 15.86
N GLY A 59 10.62 -24.36 14.71
CA GLY A 59 10.52 -23.02 14.11
C GLY A 59 9.27 -22.22 14.50
N LEU A 60 9.44 -21.09 15.20
CA LEU A 60 8.36 -20.22 15.67
C LEU A 60 7.68 -19.47 14.50
N THR A 61 6.53 -19.96 14.04
CA THR A 61 5.61 -19.16 13.21
C THR A 61 4.75 -18.29 14.13
N PHE A 62 4.80 -16.98 13.93
CA PHE A 62 3.97 -16.02 14.66
C PHE A 62 2.91 -15.43 13.73
N ARG A 63 1.67 -15.43 14.22
CA ARG A 63 0.55 -14.76 13.56
C ARG A 63 -0.22 -13.97 14.59
N LYS A 64 -0.42 -12.68 14.32
CA LYS A 64 -1.29 -11.80 15.11
C LYS A 64 -2.38 -11.25 14.20
N ASP A 65 -3.62 -11.53 14.54
CA ASP A 65 -4.76 -10.92 13.86
C ASP A 65 -4.88 -9.46 14.35
N LEU A 66 -4.75 -8.51 13.43
CA LEU A 66 -4.82 -7.06 13.69
C LEU A 66 -6.25 -6.56 13.57
N ILE A 67 -6.98 -7.08 12.57
CA ILE A 67 -8.39 -6.77 12.33
C ILE A 67 -9.11 -8.09 12.08
N SER A 68 -10.26 -8.26 12.73
CA SER A 68 -11.20 -9.34 12.46
C SER A 68 -12.60 -8.77 12.48
N GLN A 69 -13.25 -8.73 11.31
CA GLN A 69 -14.66 -8.36 11.18
C GLN A 69 -15.41 -9.53 10.56
N THR A 70 -16.65 -9.72 11.01
CA THR A 70 -17.52 -10.81 10.55
C THR A 70 -18.84 -10.22 10.09
N PHE A 71 -19.27 -10.58 8.88
CA PHE A 71 -20.54 -10.17 8.31
C PHE A 71 -21.34 -11.42 7.93
N GLN A 72 -22.54 -11.56 8.50
CA GLN A 72 -23.43 -12.67 8.16
C GLN A 72 -24.23 -12.28 6.91
N VAL A 73 -23.99 -13.00 5.80
CA VAL A 73 -24.45 -12.63 4.46
C VAL A 73 -25.89 -13.07 4.22
N ALA A 74 -26.27 -14.23 4.77
CA ALA A 74 -27.63 -14.73 4.71
C ALA A 74 -28.05 -15.34 6.06
N LEU A 75 -29.10 -14.79 6.65
CA LEU A 75 -29.95 -15.50 7.61
C LEU A 75 -31.18 -15.95 6.83
N VAL A 76 -31.38 -17.27 6.73
CA VAL A 76 -32.66 -17.82 6.30
C VAL A 76 -33.65 -17.61 7.46
N TYR A 77 -34.29 -16.43 7.49
CA TYR A 77 -35.33 -15.93 8.44
C TYR A 77 -34.90 -15.34 9.80
N PRO A 78 -35.66 -14.32 10.30
CA PRO A 78 -35.96 -13.06 9.62
C PRO A 78 -34.75 -12.13 9.74
N VAL A 79 -34.52 -11.33 8.69
CA VAL A 79 -33.54 -10.26 8.74
C VAL A 79 -34.00 -9.29 9.81
N ASP A 80 -33.25 -9.15 10.91
CA ASP A 80 -33.39 -7.97 11.76
C ASP A 80 -33.13 -6.76 10.86
N THR A 81 -34.22 -6.13 10.41
CA THR A 81 -34.28 -4.99 9.48
C THR A 81 -33.63 -3.72 10.02
N LEU A 82 -32.84 -3.83 11.09
CA LEU A 82 -32.28 -2.72 11.85
C LEU A 82 -30.92 -2.24 11.33
N HIS A 83 -30.25 -2.98 10.44
CA HIS A 83 -28.87 -2.64 9.99
C HIS A 83 -28.58 -2.76 8.49
N LEU A 84 -29.60 -2.78 7.62
CA LEU A 84 -29.36 -2.80 6.18
C LEU A 84 -29.05 -1.38 5.68
N ARG A 85 -27.75 -1.08 5.58
CA ARG A 85 -27.26 0.01 4.73
C ARG A 85 -27.89 -0.13 3.32
N PRO A 86 -28.25 0.98 2.65
CA PRO A 86 -28.65 0.94 1.24
C PRO A 86 -27.61 0.20 0.40
N LEU A 87 -28.07 -0.59 -0.57
CA LEU A 87 -27.17 -1.29 -1.49
C LEU A 87 -26.30 -0.27 -2.23
N THR A 88 -25.03 -0.60 -2.42
CA THR A 88 -24.18 0.20 -3.30
C THR A 88 -24.61 0.01 -4.74
N ARG A 89 -24.28 0.96 -5.62
CA ARG A 89 -24.57 0.85 -7.05
C ARG A 89 -24.01 -0.44 -7.66
N LEU A 90 -22.81 -0.85 -7.24
CA LEU A 90 -22.20 -2.12 -7.64
C LEU A 90 -23.08 -3.30 -7.22
N GLN A 91 -23.51 -3.34 -5.95
CA GLN A 91 -24.37 -4.41 -5.44
C GLN A 91 -25.73 -4.45 -6.14
N GLU A 92 -26.34 -3.30 -6.45
CA GLU A 92 -27.59 -3.24 -7.22
C GLU A 92 -27.43 -3.84 -8.62
N ARG A 93 -26.35 -3.47 -9.33
CA ARG A 93 -26.07 -3.98 -10.67
C ARG A 93 -25.75 -5.47 -10.65
N LEU A 94 -24.94 -5.92 -9.69
CA LEU A 94 -24.65 -7.33 -9.49
C LEU A 94 -25.91 -8.12 -9.13
N LYS A 95 -26.79 -7.58 -8.28
CA LYS A 95 -28.06 -8.23 -7.92
C LYS A 95 -28.98 -8.38 -9.13
N LYS A 96 -29.06 -7.35 -10.00
CA LYS A 96 -29.79 -7.44 -11.27
C LYS A 96 -29.22 -8.51 -12.20
N LYS A 97 -27.89 -8.64 -12.28
CA LYS A 97 -27.21 -9.58 -13.19
C LYS A 97 -27.17 -11.03 -12.67
N LEU A 98 -26.99 -11.23 -11.37
CA LEU A 98 -26.80 -12.54 -10.72
C LEU A 98 -28.12 -13.15 -10.21
N GLY A 99 -29.17 -12.35 -10.07
CA GLY A 99 -30.49 -12.81 -9.65
C GLY A 99 -30.70 -12.82 -8.13
N THR A 100 -31.72 -13.56 -7.70
CA THR A 100 -32.23 -13.55 -6.31
C THR A 100 -31.32 -14.24 -5.29
N ASN A 101 -30.43 -15.12 -5.76
CA ASN A 101 -29.53 -15.89 -4.90
C ASN A 101 -28.21 -15.16 -4.62
N ALA A 102 -28.15 -13.88 -4.98
CA ALA A 102 -27.01 -13.01 -4.73
C ALA A 102 -27.28 -12.13 -3.52
N TYR A 103 -26.41 -12.23 -2.51
CA TYR A 103 -26.55 -11.56 -1.23
C TYR A 103 -25.40 -10.57 -1.01
N PRO A 104 -25.70 -9.33 -0.57
CA PRO A 104 -24.69 -8.31 -0.38
C PRO A 104 -23.90 -8.53 0.92
N PHE A 105 -22.65 -8.07 0.92
CA PHE A 105 -21.88 -7.87 2.13
C PHE A 105 -21.05 -6.60 2.02
N TRP A 106 -20.67 -6.05 3.17
CA TRP A 106 -19.78 -4.91 3.22
C TRP A 106 -18.91 -4.94 4.48
N PHE A 107 -17.72 -4.34 4.39
CA PHE A 107 -16.82 -4.13 5.51
C PHE A 107 -16.26 -2.71 5.47
N GLN A 108 -16.17 -2.10 6.65
CA GLN A 108 -15.56 -0.79 6.83
C GLN A 108 -14.30 -0.93 7.66
N ILE A 109 -13.14 -0.68 7.03
CA ILE A 109 -11.86 -0.72 7.70
C ILE A 109 -11.68 0.59 8.49
N PRO A 110 -11.26 0.54 9.77
CA PRO A 110 -10.91 1.74 10.53
C PRO A 110 -9.76 2.51 9.89
N THR A 111 -9.82 3.84 9.94
CA THR A 111 -8.71 4.71 9.54
C THR A 111 -7.48 4.47 10.41
N HIS A 112 -6.30 4.80 9.87
CA HIS A 112 -5.01 4.64 10.57
C HIS A 112 -4.70 3.21 11.04
N SER A 113 -5.37 2.21 10.45
CA SER A 113 -5.05 0.80 10.61
C SER A 113 -3.86 0.39 9.74
N ALA A 114 -3.26 -0.76 10.06
CA ALA A 114 -2.17 -1.33 9.27
C ALA A 114 -2.51 -1.39 7.77
N SER A 115 -1.59 -0.98 6.92
CA SER A 115 -1.73 -1.15 5.46
C SER A 115 -1.11 -2.47 5.02
N SER A 116 -1.44 -2.92 3.81
CA SER A 116 -0.81 -4.10 3.22
C SER A 116 0.67 -3.82 2.96
N VAL A 117 1.53 -4.54 3.70
CA VAL A 117 2.98 -4.41 3.59
C VAL A 117 3.61 -5.78 3.70
N THR A 118 4.53 -6.10 2.80
CA THR A 118 5.27 -7.36 2.79
C THR A 118 6.76 -7.06 2.70
N LEU A 119 7.56 -7.68 3.57
CA LEU A 119 9.02 -7.62 3.50
C LEU A 119 9.55 -8.68 2.56
N GLN A 120 10.43 -8.26 1.67
CA GLN A 120 11.07 -9.16 0.73
C GLN A 120 11.99 -10.15 1.47
N PRO A 121 11.77 -11.48 1.29
CA PRO A 121 12.56 -12.50 1.96
C PRO A 121 14.00 -12.54 1.43
N ALA A 122 14.87 -13.27 2.14
CA ALA A 122 16.24 -13.52 1.67
C ALA A 122 16.23 -14.44 0.45
N GLN A 123 17.24 -14.34 -0.42
CA GLN A 123 17.46 -15.34 -1.47
C GLN A 123 17.66 -16.73 -0.82
N GLY A 124 16.84 -17.70 -1.21
CA GLY A 124 16.83 -19.05 -0.62
C GLY A 124 15.87 -19.24 0.57
N ASP A 125 15.12 -18.22 0.96
CA ASP A 125 14.03 -18.36 1.91
C ASP A 125 12.72 -18.76 1.21
N THR A 126 12.25 -19.98 1.47
CA THR A 126 11.07 -20.61 0.85
C THR A 126 9.79 -20.39 1.65
N GLY A 127 9.90 -19.84 2.86
CA GLY A 127 8.74 -19.58 3.72
C GLY A 127 7.86 -18.44 3.22
N LYS A 128 6.66 -18.33 3.80
CA LYS A 128 5.82 -17.15 3.55
C LYS A 128 6.53 -15.87 3.99
N PRO A 129 6.46 -14.79 3.19
CA PRO A 129 7.13 -13.56 3.53
C PRO A 129 6.50 -12.92 4.77
N CYS A 130 7.32 -12.23 5.55
CA CYS A 130 6.87 -11.45 6.70
C CYS A 130 6.02 -10.27 6.21
N GLY A 131 4.84 -10.06 6.78
CA GLY A 131 3.97 -8.99 6.29
C GLY A 131 2.61 -8.92 6.97
N VAL A 132 1.87 -7.87 6.60
CA VAL A 132 0.45 -7.68 6.92
C VAL A 132 -0.37 -8.01 5.68
N ASP A 133 -1.09 -9.12 5.74
CA ASP A 133 -1.99 -9.58 4.66
C ASP A 133 -3.44 -9.24 5.02
N PHE A 134 -4.21 -8.80 4.02
CA PHE A 134 -5.67 -8.69 4.12
C PHE A 134 -6.33 -9.82 3.34
N GLU A 135 -7.16 -10.61 4.02
CA GLU A 135 -7.85 -11.77 3.48
C GLU A 135 -9.36 -11.61 3.68
N LEU A 136 -10.10 -11.58 2.58
CA LEU A 136 -11.56 -11.73 2.59
C LEU A 136 -11.89 -13.21 2.41
N LYS A 137 -12.56 -13.79 3.40
CA LYS A 137 -12.94 -15.20 3.38
C LYS A 137 -14.44 -15.34 3.49
N THR A 138 -15.07 -16.00 2.53
CA THR A 138 -16.48 -16.38 2.60
C THR A 138 -16.57 -17.86 2.91
N THR A 139 -17.32 -18.25 3.93
CA THR A 139 -17.52 -19.66 4.28
C THR A 139 -18.98 -20.01 4.49
N VAL A 140 -19.32 -21.24 4.13
CA VAL A 140 -20.58 -21.87 4.52
C VAL A 140 -20.36 -22.65 5.82
N GLU A 141 -21.06 -22.25 6.88
CA GLU A 141 -21.10 -22.94 8.17
C GLU A 141 -22.35 -23.84 8.24
N SER A 142 -22.18 -25.02 8.84
CA SER A 142 -23.30 -25.93 9.14
C SER A 142 -24.02 -25.47 10.41
N LEU A 143 -25.34 -25.65 10.47
CA LEU A 143 -26.18 -25.31 11.63
C LEU A 143 -25.91 -26.20 12.85
N GLU A 144 -25.33 -27.39 12.66
CA GLU A 144 -24.97 -28.29 13.75
C GLU A 144 -23.63 -27.84 14.36
N GLY A 145 -23.74 -27.10 15.47
CA GLY A 145 -22.62 -26.59 16.27
C GLY A 145 -21.73 -27.69 16.86
N SER A 146 -20.90 -28.31 16.04
CA SER A 146 -19.73 -29.04 16.47
C SER A 146 -18.49 -28.23 16.12
N SER A 147 -17.92 -27.59 17.13
CA SER A 147 -16.68 -26.80 17.11
C SER A 147 -15.42 -27.64 16.79
N ILE A 148 -15.57 -28.79 16.14
CA ILE A 148 -14.53 -29.82 15.96
C ILE A 148 -14.20 -30.03 14.47
N ASP A 149 -15.13 -29.81 13.55
CA ASP A 149 -14.85 -29.97 12.12
C ASP A 149 -14.29 -28.67 11.53
N LYS A 150 -12.97 -28.65 11.30
CA LYS A 150 -12.31 -27.59 10.53
C LYS A 150 -13.14 -27.31 9.27
N PRO A 151 -13.47 -26.04 8.95
CA PRO A 151 -14.30 -25.72 7.79
C PRO A 151 -13.70 -26.38 6.54
N LYS A 152 -14.48 -27.26 5.89
CA LYS A 152 -14.00 -28.03 4.73
C LYS A 152 -13.56 -27.06 3.64
N LYS A 153 -12.33 -27.21 3.12
CA LYS A 153 -11.71 -26.25 2.17
C LYS A 153 -12.58 -25.95 0.93
N HIS A 154 -13.43 -26.88 0.53
CA HIS A 154 -14.31 -26.73 -0.64
C HIS A 154 -15.55 -25.83 -0.39
N ASN A 155 -15.87 -25.51 0.87
CA ASN A 155 -16.98 -24.63 1.25
C ASN A 155 -16.50 -23.20 1.56
N SER A 156 -15.29 -22.84 1.13
CA SER A 156 -14.70 -21.55 1.44
C SER A 156 -14.03 -20.92 0.23
N VAL A 157 -14.30 -19.63 0.02
CA VAL A 157 -13.60 -18.79 -0.95
C VAL A 157 -12.70 -17.83 -0.17
N ARG A 158 -11.48 -17.62 -0.65
CA ARG A 158 -10.49 -16.72 -0.03
C ARG A 158 -9.94 -15.79 -1.11
N LEU A 159 -10.10 -14.49 -0.90
CA LEU A 159 -9.63 -13.44 -1.79
C LEU A 159 -8.61 -12.57 -1.03
N ALA A 160 -7.39 -12.45 -1.56
CA ALA A 160 -6.35 -11.62 -0.98
C ALA A 160 -6.47 -10.19 -1.53
N ILE A 161 -7.00 -9.28 -0.72
CA ILE A 161 -7.16 -7.86 -1.05
C ILE A 161 -5.97 -7.05 -0.53
N ARG A 162 -5.77 -5.83 -1.03
CA ARG A 162 -4.78 -4.90 -0.48
C ARG A 162 -5.44 -3.67 0.10
N LYS A 163 -4.90 -3.18 1.21
CA LYS A 163 -5.14 -1.84 1.73
C LYS A 163 -3.92 -0.98 1.40
N LEU A 164 -4.09 -0.02 0.48
CA LEU A 164 -3.04 0.92 0.07
C LEU A 164 -3.25 2.27 0.73
N THR A 165 -2.17 3.01 1.00
CA THR A 165 -2.26 4.35 1.60
C THR A 165 -2.13 5.43 0.53
N TYR A 166 -3.13 6.29 0.46
CA TYR A 166 -3.11 7.55 -0.28
C TYR A 166 -3.11 8.71 0.71
N ALA A 167 -2.02 9.47 0.72
CA ALA A 167 -1.98 10.72 1.48
C ALA A 167 -2.28 11.88 0.51
N PRO A 168 -3.31 12.71 0.76
CA PRO A 168 -3.65 13.80 -0.13
C PRO A 168 -2.52 14.84 -0.16
N TYR A 169 -2.24 15.37 -1.35
CA TYR A 169 -1.25 16.43 -1.52
C TYR A 169 -1.63 17.63 -0.66
N LYS A 170 -0.70 18.05 0.21
CA LYS A 170 -0.79 19.29 0.97
C LYS A 170 0.46 20.09 0.66
N ASN A 171 0.28 21.36 0.29
CA ASN A 171 1.41 22.25 0.07
C ASN A 171 2.07 22.55 1.42
N ARG A 172 3.15 21.84 1.72
CA ARG A 172 3.93 21.95 2.95
C ARG A 172 5.27 22.64 2.62
N PRO A 173 5.91 23.31 3.61
CA PRO A 173 7.22 23.91 3.38
C PRO A 173 8.23 22.87 2.92
N GLN A 174 9.17 23.30 2.08
CA GLN A 174 10.26 22.45 1.61
C GLN A 174 11.10 21.98 2.79
N PRO A 175 11.35 20.66 2.92
CA PRO A 175 12.17 20.15 4.00
C PRO A 175 13.63 20.50 3.70
N THR A 176 14.26 21.20 4.65
CA THR A 176 15.65 21.66 4.57
C THR A 176 16.38 21.26 5.85
N ILE A 177 17.64 20.85 5.72
CA ILE A 177 18.54 20.58 6.84
C ILE A 177 19.92 21.17 6.56
N GLU A 178 20.50 21.75 7.59
CA GLU A 178 21.86 22.28 7.57
C GLU A 178 22.71 21.50 8.55
N VAL A 179 23.86 21.00 8.09
CA VAL A 179 24.82 20.26 8.90
C VAL A 179 26.18 20.91 8.73
N THR A 180 26.80 21.25 9.86
CA THR A 180 28.13 21.85 9.90
C THR A 180 29.11 20.87 10.55
N LYS A 181 30.28 20.70 9.93
CA LYS A 181 31.38 19.90 10.49
C LYS A 181 32.61 20.76 10.73
N GLU A 182 33.04 20.80 11.98
CA GLU A 182 34.31 21.38 12.39
C GLU A 182 35.38 20.30 12.46
N PHE A 183 36.63 20.66 12.19
CA PHE A 183 37.76 19.73 12.23
C PHE A 183 38.74 20.16 13.32
N MET A 184 39.20 19.22 14.15
CA MET A 184 40.08 19.50 15.30
C MET A 184 41.39 20.23 14.96
N MET A 185 41.85 20.17 13.70
CA MET A 185 43.09 20.81 13.22
C MET A 185 42.88 21.66 11.94
N SER A 186 41.69 22.21 11.74
CA SER A 186 41.41 23.18 10.67
C SER A 186 40.91 24.49 11.27
N SER A 187 41.38 25.63 10.78
CA SER A 187 40.63 26.87 10.89
C SER A 187 39.44 26.76 9.92
N GLY A 188 38.22 26.94 10.43
CA GLY A 188 36.97 26.92 9.66
C GLY A 188 36.26 25.56 9.57
N SER A 189 35.07 25.61 9.00
CA SER A 189 34.05 24.54 8.99
C SER A 189 33.60 24.18 7.57
N LEU A 190 33.11 22.96 7.41
CA LEU A 190 32.42 22.52 6.20
C LEU A 190 30.90 22.58 6.46
N HIS A 191 30.20 23.42 5.71
CA HIS A 191 28.75 23.52 5.77
C HIS A 191 28.12 22.75 4.62
N LEU A 192 27.12 21.94 4.94
CA LEU A 192 26.29 21.20 4.00
C LEU A 192 24.83 21.56 4.28
N GLU A 193 24.19 22.17 3.31
CA GLU A 193 22.75 22.40 3.29
C GLU A 193 22.13 21.48 2.24
N VAL A 194 21.05 20.81 2.62
CA VAL A 194 20.28 19.94 1.73
C VAL A 194 18.82 20.34 1.83
N SER A 195 18.14 20.46 0.69
CA SER A 195 16.70 20.69 0.64
C SER A 195 16.03 19.83 -0.44
N LEU A 196 14.75 19.52 -0.26
CA LEU A 196 13.92 18.82 -1.26
C LEU A 196 12.91 19.78 -1.87
N ASP A 197 12.48 19.51 -3.10
CA ASP A 197 11.45 20.32 -3.78
C ASP A 197 10.06 20.16 -3.16
N LYS A 198 9.75 18.98 -2.61
CA LYS A 198 8.51 18.63 -1.91
C LYS A 198 8.77 17.78 -0.67
N GLU A 199 7.83 17.76 0.26
CA GLU A 199 7.83 16.84 1.42
C GLU A 199 7.21 15.47 1.08
N MET A 200 6.32 15.45 0.08
CA MET A 200 5.56 14.27 -0.33
C MET A 200 5.73 14.02 -1.83
N TYR A 201 5.94 12.76 -2.19
CA TYR A 201 6.09 12.29 -3.56
C TYR A 201 5.20 11.09 -3.82
N TYR A 202 4.82 10.93 -5.09
CA TYR A 202 4.12 9.74 -5.55
C TYR A 202 5.08 8.67 -6.06
N HIS A 203 4.66 7.41 -6.02
CA HIS A 203 5.41 6.32 -6.67
C HIS A 203 5.63 6.63 -8.15
N GLY A 204 6.88 6.48 -8.60
CA GLY A 204 7.29 6.80 -9.98
C GLY A 204 7.68 8.27 -10.21
N GLU A 205 7.45 9.15 -9.25
CA GLU A 205 7.90 10.55 -9.33
C GLU A 205 9.40 10.66 -9.09
N SER A 206 10.06 11.63 -9.75
CA SER A 206 11.46 11.97 -9.51
C SER A 206 11.58 13.00 -8.39
N ILE A 207 12.48 12.74 -7.44
CA ILE A 207 12.76 13.57 -6.28
C ILE A 207 13.96 14.46 -6.58
N ALA A 208 13.80 15.79 -6.48
CA ALA A 208 14.90 16.73 -6.68
C ALA A 208 15.55 17.07 -5.33
N VAL A 209 16.80 16.65 -5.16
CA VAL A 209 17.61 16.90 -3.97
C VAL A 209 18.58 18.05 -4.26
N ASN A 210 18.29 19.22 -3.70
CA ASN A 210 19.18 20.37 -3.78
C ASN A 210 20.29 20.22 -2.73
N VAL A 211 21.54 20.33 -3.16
CA VAL A 211 22.70 20.24 -2.27
C VAL A 211 23.55 21.49 -2.44
N HIS A 212 23.77 22.19 -1.34
CA HIS A 212 24.66 23.34 -1.25
C HIS A 212 25.79 23.02 -0.27
N ILE A 213 27.02 23.16 -0.74
CA ILE A 213 28.24 22.91 0.04
C ILE A 213 29.01 24.21 0.11
N GLN A 214 29.33 24.67 1.31
CA GLN A 214 30.23 25.78 1.54
C GLN A 214 31.43 25.30 2.36
N ASN A 215 32.59 25.23 1.71
CA ASN A 215 33.81 24.74 2.32
C ASN A 215 34.67 25.90 2.83
N ASN A 216 34.49 26.27 4.10
CA ASN A 216 35.36 27.25 4.77
C ASN A 216 36.54 26.57 5.50
N SER A 217 36.73 25.26 5.31
CA SER A 217 37.79 24.47 5.96
C SER A 217 39.04 24.34 5.09
N ASN A 218 40.13 23.84 5.67
CA ASN A 218 41.35 23.47 4.94
C ASN A 218 41.30 22.06 4.32
N LYS A 219 40.15 21.36 4.41
CA LYS A 219 39.96 20.02 3.84
C LYS A 219 39.36 20.11 2.45
N THR A 220 39.45 19.01 1.72
CA THR A 220 38.89 18.88 0.38
C THR A 220 37.82 17.79 0.36
N VAL A 221 36.66 18.07 -0.22
CA VAL A 221 35.63 17.03 -0.44
C VAL A 221 35.93 16.31 -1.75
N LYS A 222 35.97 14.98 -1.75
CA LYS A 222 36.34 14.17 -2.93
C LYS A 222 35.16 13.73 -3.79
N LYS A 223 34.07 13.36 -3.14
CA LYS A 223 32.88 12.81 -3.78
C LYS A 223 31.65 13.04 -2.94
N ILE A 224 30.51 13.00 -3.59
CA ILE A 224 29.19 13.00 -2.97
C ILE A 224 28.44 11.73 -3.35
N LYS A 225 27.71 11.18 -2.38
CA LYS A 225 26.73 10.12 -2.58
C LYS A 225 25.38 10.61 -2.05
N ALA A 226 24.39 10.73 -2.94
CA ALA A 226 23.01 10.95 -2.56
C ALA A 226 22.24 9.64 -2.75
N CYS A 227 21.54 9.17 -1.71
CA CYS A 227 20.70 7.99 -1.80
C CYS A 227 19.35 8.18 -1.11
N ILE A 228 18.34 7.48 -1.60
CA ILE A 228 17.05 7.33 -0.93
C ILE A 228 17.11 6.01 -0.17
N ALA A 229 16.87 6.04 1.13
CA ALA A 229 16.79 4.86 1.97
C ALA A 229 15.33 4.64 2.42
N GLN A 230 14.83 3.42 2.21
CA GLN A 230 13.63 2.91 2.84
C GLN A 230 14.02 2.24 4.15
N ILE A 231 13.35 2.63 5.24
CA ILE A 231 13.48 2.03 6.56
C ILE A 231 12.16 1.32 6.86
N ALA A 232 12.22 0.04 7.17
CA ALA A 232 11.08 -0.76 7.56
C ALA A 232 11.30 -1.33 8.97
N ASP A 233 10.53 -0.83 9.92
CA ASP A 233 10.59 -1.22 11.33
C ASP A 233 9.47 -2.23 11.63
N ILE A 234 9.84 -3.45 11.97
CA ILE A 234 8.92 -4.44 12.52
C ILE A 234 8.65 -4.06 13.98
N CYS A 235 7.38 -3.78 14.27
CA CYS A 235 6.93 -3.31 15.58
C CYS A 235 6.21 -4.40 16.39
N LEU A 236 6.21 -5.65 15.91
CA LEU A 236 5.54 -6.79 16.57
C LEU A 236 6.53 -7.91 16.88
N PHE A 237 6.47 -8.41 18.12
CA PHE A 237 7.24 -9.55 18.66
C PHE A 237 8.77 -9.38 18.67
N THR A 238 9.41 -9.25 17.51
CA THR A 238 10.84 -8.90 17.39
C THR A 238 10.98 -7.53 16.74
N THR A 239 11.49 -6.57 17.50
CA THR A 239 11.83 -5.26 16.96
C THR A 239 13.08 -5.36 16.09
N ALA A 240 12.87 -5.34 14.78
CA ALA A 240 13.94 -5.35 13.78
C ALA A 240 13.73 -4.19 12.81
N SER A 241 14.82 -3.52 12.46
CA SER A 241 14.81 -2.42 11.48
C SER A 241 15.60 -2.84 10.25
N TYR A 242 14.95 -2.79 9.09
CA TYR A 242 15.59 -3.03 7.80
C TYR A 242 15.78 -1.70 7.09
N THR A 243 17.02 -1.41 6.68
CA THR A 243 17.33 -0.22 5.88
C THR A 243 17.83 -0.65 4.51
N CYS A 244 17.13 -0.23 3.46
CA CYS A 244 17.46 -0.53 2.07
C CYS A 244 17.65 0.77 1.27
N GLU A 245 18.79 0.94 0.60
CA GLU A 245 18.97 2.05 -0.34
C GLU A 245 18.17 1.76 -1.62
N VAL A 246 17.06 2.45 -1.87
CA VAL A 246 16.16 2.21 -3.03
C VAL A 246 16.53 3.02 -4.27
N ALA A 247 17.29 4.11 -4.11
CA ALA A 247 17.87 4.84 -5.22
C ALA A 247 19.21 5.43 -4.77
N LYS A 248 20.18 5.52 -5.67
CA LYS A 248 21.48 6.13 -5.37
C LYS A 248 22.06 6.82 -6.59
N VAL A 249 22.72 7.94 -6.35
CA VAL A 249 23.55 8.66 -7.32
C VAL A 249 24.86 9.00 -6.62
N GLU A 250 25.96 8.61 -7.25
CA GLU A 250 27.30 9.01 -6.86
C GLU A 250 27.85 9.94 -7.94
N SER A 251 28.40 11.09 -7.53
CA SER A 251 28.93 12.08 -8.48
C SER A 251 30.30 12.59 -8.02
N THR A 252 31.17 12.77 -9.01
CA THR A 252 32.47 13.44 -8.88
C THR A 252 32.51 14.76 -9.66
N GLU A 253 31.41 15.14 -10.30
CA GLU A 253 31.31 16.38 -11.07
C GLU A 253 31.24 17.59 -10.11
N GLY A 254 32.14 18.56 -10.31
CA GLY A 254 32.32 19.68 -9.38
C GLY A 254 33.16 19.34 -8.15
N PHE A 255 33.70 18.11 -8.07
CA PHE A 255 34.69 17.70 -7.08
C PHE A 255 36.09 17.60 -7.72
N PRO A 256 37.16 17.85 -6.98
CA PRO A 256 37.19 18.16 -5.55
C PRO A 256 36.71 19.56 -5.18
N VAL A 257 35.90 19.68 -4.13
CA VAL A 257 35.56 20.99 -3.53
C VAL A 257 36.67 21.35 -2.57
N GLY A 258 37.58 22.22 -3.02
CA GLY A 258 38.74 22.68 -2.26
C GLY A 258 38.40 23.72 -1.18
N PRO A 259 39.40 24.16 -0.38
CA PRO A 259 39.24 25.21 0.62
C PRO A 259 38.73 26.52 0.01
N GLY A 260 37.73 27.14 0.63
CA GLY A 260 37.11 28.40 0.19
C GLY A 260 36.11 28.26 -0.98
N ALA A 261 35.94 27.06 -1.55
CA ALA A 261 35.03 26.83 -2.66
C ALA A 261 33.60 26.50 -2.20
N THR A 262 32.63 26.87 -3.03
CA THR A 262 31.21 26.52 -2.86
C THR A 262 30.73 25.68 -4.04
N LEU A 263 29.86 24.70 -3.79
CA LEU A 263 29.21 23.90 -4.82
C LEU A 263 27.70 23.87 -4.57
N SER A 264 26.92 24.27 -5.56
CA SER A 264 25.45 24.10 -5.58
C SER A 264 25.07 23.19 -6.72
N LYS A 265 24.38 22.08 -6.44
CA LYS A 265 23.92 21.14 -7.47
C LYS A 265 22.63 20.45 -7.06
N VAL A 266 21.80 20.15 -8.05
CA VAL A 266 20.55 19.41 -7.88
C VAL A 266 20.73 17.99 -8.39
N TYR A 267 20.35 17.00 -7.60
CA TYR A 267 20.36 15.58 -7.95
C TYR A 267 18.94 15.06 -8.08
N SER A 268 18.62 14.40 -9.19
CA SER A 268 17.32 13.76 -9.39
C SER A 268 17.41 12.27 -9.08
N LEU A 269 16.56 11.78 -8.17
CA LEU A 269 16.50 10.39 -7.73
C LEU A 269 15.07 9.87 -7.86
N CYS A 270 14.88 8.70 -8.49
CA CYS A 270 13.56 8.08 -8.61
C CYS A 270 13.54 6.70 -7.92
N PRO A 271 12.81 6.53 -6.81
CA PRO A 271 12.72 5.26 -6.09
C PRO A 271 11.73 4.32 -6.80
N LEU A 272 12.26 3.39 -7.61
CA LEU A 272 11.46 2.41 -8.37
C LEU A 272 11.70 0.98 -7.89
N LEU A 273 10.65 0.17 -7.79
CA LEU A 273 10.79 -1.25 -7.46
C LEU A 273 11.60 -2.02 -8.52
N SER A 274 11.48 -1.65 -9.79
CA SER A 274 12.19 -2.30 -10.91
C SER A 274 13.70 -2.44 -10.68
N ASN A 275 14.30 -1.46 -10.03
CA ASN A 275 15.75 -1.37 -9.81
C ASN A 275 16.20 -2.04 -8.50
N ASN A 276 15.28 -2.63 -7.74
CA ASN A 276 15.52 -3.08 -6.37
C ASN A 276 14.96 -4.49 -6.09
N LYS A 277 14.54 -5.23 -7.13
CA LYS A 277 13.89 -6.55 -6.99
C LYS A 277 14.79 -7.62 -6.36
N ASP A 278 16.08 -7.39 -6.27
CA ASP A 278 17.09 -8.29 -5.72
C ASP A 278 17.35 -8.08 -4.21
N LYS A 279 16.83 -6.99 -3.63
CA LYS A 279 17.17 -6.56 -2.27
C LYS A 279 16.37 -7.29 -1.20
N ARG A 280 17.07 -7.86 -0.23
CA ARG A 280 16.46 -8.44 0.98
C ARG A 280 15.97 -7.34 1.93
N GLY A 281 14.83 -7.58 2.58
CA GLY A 281 14.29 -6.71 3.63
C GLY A 281 13.64 -5.43 3.10
N LEU A 282 13.44 -5.35 1.79
CA LEU A 282 12.72 -4.28 1.13
C LEU A 282 11.22 -4.41 1.44
N ALA A 283 10.57 -3.34 1.89
CA ALA A 283 9.14 -3.31 2.12
C ALA A 283 8.38 -3.01 0.81
N LEU A 284 7.43 -3.85 0.50
CA LEU A 284 6.56 -3.80 -0.67
C LEU A 284 5.11 -3.65 -0.23
N ASP A 285 4.26 -3.07 -1.07
CA ASP A 285 2.80 -2.98 -0.81
C ASP A 285 2.04 -4.26 -1.20
N GLY A 286 2.75 -5.27 -1.68
CA GLY A 286 2.21 -6.55 -2.14
C GLY A 286 3.31 -7.60 -2.28
N GLN A 287 3.00 -8.68 -3.00
CA GLN A 287 3.96 -9.76 -3.23
C GLN A 287 4.73 -9.50 -4.53
N LEU A 288 6.06 -9.63 -4.49
CA LEU A 288 6.97 -9.39 -5.62
C LEU A 288 6.58 -10.13 -6.92
N LYS A 289 5.87 -11.25 -6.82
CA LYS A 289 5.40 -12.03 -7.96
C LYS A 289 4.26 -11.36 -8.74
N HIS A 290 3.58 -10.37 -8.18
CA HIS A 290 2.49 -9.66 -8.83
C HIS A 290 3.02 -8.44 -9.56
N GLU A 291 2.51 -8.21 -10.77
CA GLU A 291 2.95 -7.11 -11.64
C GLU A 291 2.63 -5.72 -11.09
N ASP A 292 1.52 -5.62 -10.37
CA ASP A 292 0.97 -4.39 -9.76
C ASP A 292 1.55 -4.07 -8.38
N THR A 293 2.69 -4.66 -8.02
CA THR A 293 3.37 -4.41 -6.75
C THR A 293 4.35 -3.25 -6.87
N ASN A 294 4.35 -2.36 -5.89
CA ASN A 294 5.26 -1.24 -5.76
C ASN A 294 6.03 -1.31 -4.43
N LEU A 295 6.90 -0.33 -4.22
CA LEU A 295 7.49 -0.12 -2.91
C LEU A 295 6.37 0.22 -1.91
N ALA A 296 6.52 -0.22 -0.66
CA ALA A 296 5.54 0.11 0.38
C ALA A 296 5.44 1.63 0.58
N SER A 297 4.23 2.16 0.72
CA SER A 297 4.05 3.58 1.02
C SER A 297 4.47 3.92 2.46
N SER A 298 4.89 5.16 2.71
CA SER A 298 5.19 5.68 4.04
C SER A 298 3.98 5.50 4.96
N THR A 299 4.22 4.98 6.16
CA THR A 299 3.17 4.78 7.16
C THR A 299 2.84 6.10 7.84
N THR A 300 1.58 6.55 7.75
CA THR A 300 1.10 7.74 8.46
C THR A 300 0.89 7.40 9.92
N LEU A 301 1.73 7.92 10.80
CA LEU A 301 1.60 7.79 12.24
C LEU A 301 0.64 8.86 12.76
N SER A 302 -0.45 8.44 13.41
CA SER A 302 -1.29 9.34 14.22
C SER A 302 -0.89 9.23 15.69
N SER A 303 -1.08 10.29 16.48
CA SER A 303 -0.74 10.30 17.92
C SER A 303 -1.50 9.24 18.73
N GLU A 304 -2.63 8.76 18.19
CA GLU A 304 -3.50 7.77 18.83
C GLU A 304 -3.16 6.33 18.44
N THR A 305 -2.32 6.13 17.41
CA THR A 305 -2.01 4.80 16.88
C THR A 305 -0.76 4.19 17.53
N THR A 306 -0.95 3.10 18.28
CA THR A 306 0.18 2.29 18.77
C THR A 306 0.90 1.61 17.61
N LYS A 307 2.22 1.80 17.50
CA LYS A 307 3.05 1.20 16.42
C LYS A 307 2.90 -0.31 16.29
N GLU A 308 2.68 -1.01 17.41
CA GLU A 308 2.44 -2.45 17.42
C GLU A 308 1.18 -2.87 16.65
N ASN A 309 0.17 -2.01 16.55
CA ASN A 309 -1.07 -2.30 15.82
C ASN A 309 -0.91 -2.12 14.30
N LEU A 310 0.18 -1.49 13.86
CA LEU A 310 0.53 -1.30 12.44
C LEU A 310 1.33 -2.49 11.90
N GLY A 311 2.01 -3.23 12.78
CA GLY A 311 2.88 -4.35 12.45
C GLY A 311 4.21 -3.94 11.83
N ILE A 312 4.19 -3.29 10.66
CA ILE A 312 5.38 -2.79 9.97
C ILE A 312 5.20 -1.29 9.72
N VAL A 313 6.17 -0.51 10.18
CA VAL A 313 6.23 0.94 9.94
C VAL A 313 7.28 1.21 8.86
N VAL A 314 6.85 1.81 7.76
CA VAL A 314 7.72 2.15 6.62
C VAL A 314 7.98 3.65 6.60
N GLN A 315 9.24 4.03 6.51
CA GLN A 315 9.70 5.42 6.44
C GLN A 315 10.71 5.58 5.30
N TYR A 316 10.76 6.77 4.73
CA TYR A 316 11.73 7.12 3.70
C TYR A 316 12.55 8.32 4.11
N LYS A 317 13.83 8.28 3.76
CA LYS A 317 14.73 9.41 3.92
C LYS A 317 15.68 9.55 2.75
N VAL A 318 15.94 10.79 2.37
CA VAL A 318 17.08 11.14 1.53
C VAL A 318 18.31 11.25 2.42
N LYS A 319 19.42 10.67 1.99
CA LYS A 319 20.68 10.66 2.69
C LYS A 319 21.78 11.15 1.76
N VAL A 320 22.38 12.28 2.12
CA VAL A 320 23.50 12.87 1.38
C VAL A 320 24.77 12.69 2.20
N ARG A 321 25.78 12.05 1.60
CA ARG A 321 27.09 11.80 2.21
C ARG A 321 28.18 12.49 1.41
N LEU A 322 29.00 13.28 2.09
CA LEU A 322 30.22 13.87 1.57
C LEU A 322 31.43 13.13 2.12
N ASN A 323 32.29 12.66 1.23
CA ASN A 323 33.54 12.00 1.62
C ASN A 323 34.67 13.02 1.61
N ILE A 324 35.24 13.28 2.78
CA ILE A 324 36.27 14.31 2.99
C ILE A 324 37.64 13.66 2.89
N SER A 325 38.58 14.30 2.21
CA SER A 325 39.94 13.83 2.03
C SER A 325 40.74 13.84 3.33
N GLY A 326 41.59 12.82 3.52
CA GLY A 326 42.61 12.78 4.57
C GLY A 326 42.29 11.81 5.70
N PRO A 327 43.30 11.39 6.50
CA PRO A 327 43.17 10.33 7.51
C PRO A 327 42.21 10.68 8.66
N LEU A 328 41.92 11.97 8.88
CA LEU A 328 40.96 12.47 9.89
C LEU A 328 39.76 13.21 9.26
N GLY A 329 39.56 13.11 7.95
CA GLY A 329 38.46 13.81 7.26
C GLY A 329 37.09 13.20 7.57
N GLY A 330 37.02 11.87 7.64
CA GLY A 330 35.78 11.13 7.82
C GLY A 330 34.71 11.48 6.77
N GLU A 331 33.44 11.34 7.15
CA GLU A 331 32.31 11.68 6.30
C GLU A 331 31.45 12.76 6.97
N LEU A 332 30.74 13.54 6.16
CA LEU A 332 29.66 14.44 6.61
C LEU A 332 28.36 13.93 5.99
N THR A 333 27.34 13.71 6.82
CA THR A 333 26.07 13.13 6.40
C THR A 333 24.92 14.04 6.79
N ALA A 334 24.01 14.30 5.87
CA ALA A 334 22.72 14.94 6.10
C ALA A 334 21.59 13.97 5.73
N GLU A 335 20.52 13.93 6.53
CA GLU A 335 19.36 13.07 6.29
C GLU A 335 18.07 13.89 6.38
N LEU A 336 17.19 13.73 5.39
CA LEU A 336 15.89 14.39 5.32
C LEU A 336 14.78 13.35 5.17
N PRO A 337 13.79 13.30 6.07
CA PRO A 337 12.63 12.44 5.90
C PRO A 337 11.70 12.99 4.82
N PHE A 338 11.00 12.10 4.12
CA PHE A 338 9.91 12.48 3.21
C PHE A 338 8.83 11.40 3.18
N THR A 339 7.67 11.75 2.64
CA THR A 339 6.52 10.84 2.51
C THR A 339 6.42 10.31 1.08
N LEU A 340 6.45 8.99 0.90
CA LEU A 340 6.16 8.33 -0.38
C LEU A 340 4.77 7.70 -0.30
N THR A 341 3.89 7.97 -1.26
CA THR A 341 2.51 7.47 -1.25
C THR A 341 2.03 7.13 -2.65
N HIS A 342 0.90 6.42 -2.76
CA HIS A 342 0.26 6.20 -4.06
C HIS A 342 -0.32 7.50 -4.61
N PRO A 343 -0.33 7.70 -5.94
CA PRO A 343 -1.06 8.80 -6.54
C PRO A 343 -2.55 8.69 -6.21
N LYS A 344 -3.27 9.81 -6.35
CA LYS A 344 -4.73 9.78 -6.22
C LYS A 344 -5.26 8.71 -7.19
N PRO A 345 -6.04 7.73 -6.72
CA PRO A 345 -6.71 6.81 -7.63
C PRO A 345 -7.48 7.62 -8.66
N VAL A 346 -7.39 7.21 -9.93
CA VAL A 346 -8.25 7.78 -10.97
C VAL A 346 -9.68 7.50 -10.51
N GLU A 347 -10.40 8.56 -10.12
CA GLU A 347 -11.81 8.44 -9.78
C GLU A 347 -12.47 7.77 -10.98
N SER A 348 -13.10 6.62 -10.77
CA SER A 348 -13.88 6.04 -11.85
C SER A 348 -14.94 7.08 -12.23
N THR A 349 -15.27 7.19 -13.51
CA THR A 349 -16.39 8.02 -13.99
C THR A 349 -17.68 7.74 -13.22
N GLU A 350 -17.79 6.57 -12.58
CA GLU A 350 -18.88 6.19 -11.69
C GLU A 350 -18.87 6.93 -10.33
N GLU A 351 -17.71 7.10 -9.68
CA GLU A 351 -17.56 7.79 -8.39
C GLU A 351 -17.77 9.31 -8.50
N LEU A 352 -17.31 9.90 -9.61
CA LEU A 352 -17.53 11.32 -9.94
C LEU A 352 -19.03 11.65 -10.03
N HIS A 353 -19.81 10.79 -10.68
CA HIS A 353 -21.26 10.97 -10.79
C HIS A 353 -21.99 10.74 -9.45
N GLU A 354 -21.48 9.85 -8.59
CA GLU A 354 -22.05 9.60 -7.26
C GLU A 354 -21.89 10.80 -6.33
N GLN A 355 -20.72 11.46 -6.34
CA GLN A 355 -20.50 12.70 -5.61
C GLN A 355 -21.35 13.87 -6.15
N GLN A 356 -21.59 13.92 -7.45
CA GLN A 356 -22.48 14.93 -8.05
C GLN A 356 -23.95 14.68 -7.65
N ARG A 357 -24.39 13.41 -7.61
CA ARG A 357 -25.77 13.04 -7.28
C ARG A 357 -26.08 13.21 -5.77
N THR A 358 -25.17 12.81 -4.88
CA THR A 358 -25.32 13.07 -3.43
C THR A 358 -25.32 14.56 -3.08
N LYS A 359 -24.48 15.37 -3.74
CA LYS A 359 -24.53 16.84 -3.60
C LYS A 359 -25.87 17.43 -4.07
N SER A 360 -26.46 16.90 -5.15
CA SER A 360 -27.77 17.36 -5.63
C SER A 360 -28.93 17.00 -4.68
N LEU A 361 -28.86 15.85 -3.99
CA LEU A 361 -29.87 15.43 -3.01
C LEU A 361 -29.80 16.27 -1.72
N LEU A 362 -28.58 16.54 -1.22
CA LEU A 362 -28.35 17.39 -0.04
C LEU A 362 -28.79 18.85 -0.27
N ASN A 363 -28.67 19.37 -1.49
CA ASN A 363 -29.13 20.70 -1.83
C ASN A 363 -30.67 20.82 -1.95
N ASN A 364 -31.40 19.71 -1.95
CA ASN A 364 -32.85 19.69 -2.19
C ASN A 364 -33.69 19.44 -0.93
N GLU A 365 -33.09 19.25 0.26
CA GLU A 365 -33.82 19.05 1.53
C GLU A 365 -34.46 20.34 2.12
N GLY A 366 -34.83 21.33 1.29
CA GLY A 366 -35.37 22.60 1.79
C GLY A 366 -36.31 23.37 0.86
N LEU A 367 -36.63 22.88 -0.34
CA LEU A 367 -37.46 23.61 -1.30
C LEU A 367 -38.63 22.75 -1.77
N ASN A 368 -39.74 22.85 -1.04
CA ASN A 368 -41.05 22.50 -1.57
C ASN A 368 -41.52 23.69 -2.42
N VAL A 369 -41.12 23.71 -3.70
CA VAL A 369 -41.63 24.67 -4.67
C VAL A 369 -42.05 23.91 -5.93
N ASP A 370 -43.37 23.86 -6.14
CA ASP A 370 -44.00 23.48 -7.40
C ASP A 370 -43.41 24.30 -8.55
N LEU A 371 -42.54 23.70 -9.35
CA LEU A 371 -42.02 24.28 -10.59
C LEU A 371 -41.89 23.18 -11.65
N ILE A 372 -42.94 23.09 -12.47
CA ILE A 372 -42.99 22.73 -13.90
C ILE A 372 -42.21 21.46 -14.31
N GLN A 373 -42.96 20.43 -14.72
CA GLN A 373 -42.48 19.34 -15.57
C GLN A 373 -41.81 19.92 -16.83
N LEU A 374 -40.49 19.99 -16.84
CA LEU A 374 -39.71 20.08 -18.07
C LEU A 374 -39.23 18.66 -18.40
N ASP A 375 -40.05 17.96 -19.17
CA ASP A 375 -39.57 16.81 -19.94
C ASP A 375 -38.53 17.28 -20.97
N THR A 376 -37.58 16.39 -21.26
CA THR A 376 -36.63 16.43 -22.40
C THR A 376 -35.51 17.47 -22.36
N PHE A 377 -34.42 17.12 -21.66
CA PHE A 377 -33.11 17.10 -22.30
C PHE A 377 -32.54 15.68 -22.17
N ASP A 378 -32.36 15.03 -23.32
CA ASP A 378 -31.67 13.76 -23.50
C ASP A 378 -30.23 13.84 -22.95
N LEU A 379 -30.07 13.58 -21.66
CA LEU A 379 -28.82 13.04 -21.15
C LEU A 379 -28.81 11.57 -21.57
N PRO A 380 -27.75 11.05 -22.20
CA PRO A 380 -27.66 9.63 -22.47
C PRO A 380 -27.80 8.93 -21.11
N ARG A 381 -28.93 8.23 -20.92
CA ARG A 381 -28.98 7.15 -19.94
C ARG A 381 -27.79 6.30 -20.33
N VAL A 382 -26.80 6.19 -19.44
CA VAL A 382 -25.75 5.19 -19.56
C VAL A 382 -26.48 3.87 -19.47
N GLU A 383 -26.98 3.41 -20.62
CA GLU A 383 -27.38 2.04 -20.85
C GLU A 383 -26.16 1.22 -20.45
N ASP A 384 -26.35 0.47 -19.37
CA ASP A 384 -25.68 -0.78 -19.08
C ASP A 384 -24.28 -0.93 -19.68
N GLU A 385 -23.26 -0.31 -19.05
CA GLU A 385 -21.92 -0.87 -19.27
C GLU A 385 -21.97 -2.34 -18.82
N ASP A 386 -21.78 -3.27 -19.76
CA ASP A 386 -21.81 -4.68 -19.44
C ASP A 386 -20.79 -4.98 -18.35
N ILE A 387 -21.25 -5.50 -17.19
CA ILE A 387 -20.32 -5.93 -16.14
C ILE A 387 -19.45 -7.05 -16.73
N ILE A 388 -18.15 -6.81 -16.91
CA ILE A 388 -17.22 -7.85 -17.33
C ILE A 388 -16.70 -8.56 -16.08
N PHE A 389 -16.89 -9.87 -16.01
CA PHE A 389 -16.35 -10.67 -14.91
C PHE A 389 -14.92 -11.10 -15.25
N GLU A 390 -13.99 -10.78 -14.36
CA GLU A 390 -12.60 -11.21 -14.44
C GLU A 390 -12.24 -12.10 -13.24
N ASP A 391 -11.24 -12.96 -13.42
CA ASP A 391 -10.71 -13.72 -12.30
C ASP A 391 -10.05 -12.77 -11.28
N PHE A 392 -10.21 -13.06 -10.00
CA PHE A 392 -9.61 -12.26 -8.94
C PHE A 392 -8.08 -12.42 -8.87
N ALA A 393 -7.54 -13.53 -9.40
CA ALA A 393 -6.10 -13.78 -9.41
C ALA A 393 -5.32 -12.65 -10.10
N ARG A 394 -4.27 -12.15 -9.42
CA ARG A 394 -3.39 -11.12 -9.98
C ARG A 394 -2.47 -11.71 -11.03
N LEU A 395 -2.21 -10.92 -12.08
CA LEU A 395 -1.22 -11.25 -13.10
C LEU A 395 0.16 -11.39 -12.45
N ARG A 396 0.86 -12.45 -12.87
CA ARG A 396 2.22 -12.72 -12.41
C ARG A 396 3.22 -12.03 -13.33
N VAL A 397 4.26 -11.46 -12.73
CA VAL A 397 5.42 -10.96 -13.49
C VAL A 397 5.99 -12.12 -14.31
N GLN A 398 6.10 -11.94 -15.63
CA GLN A 398 6.81 -12.89 -16.48
C GLN A 398 8.28 -12.91 -16.06
N ALA A 399 8.80 -14.09 -15.72
CA ALA A 399 10.24 -14.23 -15.51
C ALA A 399 10.93 -13.84 -16.82
N ALA A 400 11.89 -12.91 -16.75
CA ALA A 400 12.75 -12.62 -17.88
C ALA A 400 13.42 -13.95 -18.26
N ILE A 401 13.10 -14.45 -19.45
CA ILE A 401 13.82 -15.56 -20.05
C ILE A 401 15.25 -15.04 -20.21
N GLN A 402 16.15 -15.47 -19.32
CA GLN A 402 17.57 -15.44 -19.62
C GLN A 402 17.71 -16.27 -20.90
N SER A 403 17.90 -15.59 -22.03
CA SER A 403 18.36 -16.22 -23.24
C SER A 403 19.78 -16.69 -22.96
N ASP A 404 19.91 -17.89 -22.41
CA ASP A 404 21.12 -18.69 -22.52
C ASP A 404 21.29 -18.97 -24.02
N TYR A 405 21.96 -18.05 -24.72
CA TYR A 405 22.54 -18.37 -26.01
C TYR A 405 23.69 -19.34 -25.73
N PRO A 406 23.64 -20.59 -26.22
CA PRO A 406 24.82 -21.43 -26.18
C PRO A 406 25.86 -20.78 -27.10
N PHE A 407 27.04 -20.52 -26.55
CA PHE A 407 28.23 -20.27 -27.35
C PHE A 407 28.46 -21.51 -28.21
N ASP A 408 28.15 -21.42 -29.51
CA ASP A 408 28.63 -22.39 -30.49
C ASP A 408 30.15 -22.23 -30.59
N SER A 409 30.82 -23.31 -30.24
CA SER A 409 32.23 -23.54 -30.48
C SER A 409 32.49 -23.76 -31.96
N THR A 410 33.25 -22.87 -32.59
CA THR A 410 34.15 -23.17 -33.71
C THR A 410 35.36 -22.28 -33.65
#